data_AF-A0A8T2C548-F1
#
_entry.id   AF-A0A8T2C548-F1
#
_cell.length_a   1.000
_cell.length_b   1.000
_cell.length_c   1.000
_cell.angle_alpha   90.00
_cell.angle_beta   90.00
_cell.angle_gamma   90.00
#
_symmetry.space_group_name_H-M   'P 1'
#
loop_
_entity.id
_entity.type
_entity.pdbx_description
1 polymer ?
#
loop_
_entity_poly.entity_id
_entity_poly.type
_entity_poly.pdbx_seq_one_letter_code
_entity_poly.pdbx_strand_id
1 'polypeptide(L)'
;MESRVLFSSQFKFPVKTRETSIAPFSPPRNVLSFYFSSPADRFAMKMGPLVKAVSCAPKIVAEVDSSRDEPRRKKLAVFVSGGGSNFRKIHEGCSDGSVNGDVVLLVTNKKDCGGAEYARSNGIPVLVFPKAKREPFDGLSPSELVDVLRKYGVDFVLLAGYLKLIPVELVQAFPKRILNIHPALLPAFGGKGLYGIRVHKAVLESGARYSGPTIHFVDEEYDTGRILAQSAVRVIANDTPEELAKKVLHEEHKLYVEVVAAICEERIKWREDGVPLIQSKENPDKYY
;
A
#
# COMPACT_ATOMS: atom_id res chain seq x y z
N MET A 1 38.17 31.30 -28.76
CA MET A 1 38.78 30.21 -27.96
C MET A 1 37.70 29.18 -27.70
N GLU A 2 37.82 27.98 -28.27
CA GLU A 2 36.94 26.85 -27.93
C GLU A 2 37.62 25.99 -26.85
N SER A 3 36.86 25.54 -25.85
CA SER A 3 37.36 24.65 -24.80
C SER A 3 36.56 23.35 -24.79
N ARG A 4 36.88 22.44 -25.72
CA ARG A 4 36.35 21.08 -25.71
C ARG A 4 37.00 20.29 -24.56
N VAL A 5 36.20 19.77 -23.64
CA VAL A 5 36.65 18.81 -22.62
C VAL A 5 36.26 17.41 -23.07
N LEU A 6 37.23 16.50 -23.14
CA LEU A 6 37.06 15.14 -23.65
C LEU A 6 36.61 14.18 -22.54
N PHE A 7 35.63 13.32 -22.85
CA PHE A 7 35.24 12.21 -21.98
C PHE A 7 36.14 10.98 -22.22
N SER A 8 36.82 10.54 -21.16
CA SER A 8 37.29 9.17 -20.94
C SER A 8 37.32 8.97 -19.41
N SER A 9 37.20 7.78 -18.83
CA SER A 9 37.77 6.50 -19.27
C SER A 9 36.84 5.30 -19.05
N GLN A 10 37.27 4.14 -19.54
CA GLN A 10 36.56 2.86 -19.42
C GLN A 10 36.74 2.26 -18.02
N PHE A 11 35.68 1.74 -17.40
CA PHE A 11 35.75 0.77 -16.31
C PHE A 11 35.10 -0.54 -16.74
N LYS A 12 35.89 -1.61 -16.82
CA LYS A 12 35.41 -2.99 -17.03
C LYS A 12 35.48 -3.74 -15.70
N PHE A 13 34.35 -4.25 -15.22
CA PHE A 13 34.31 -5.18 -14.10
C PHE A 13 34.29 -6.63 -14.61
N PRO A 14 35.05 -7.57 -14.02
CA PRO A 14 35.11 -8.95 -14.48
C PRO A 14 33.89 -9.75 -13.99
N VAL A 15 33.12 -10.29 -14.93
CA VAL A 15 32.07 -11.29 -14.63
C VAL A 15 32.74 -12.62 -14.31
N LYS A 16 32.48 -13.17 -13.11
CA LYS A 16 32.78 -14.58 -12.78
C LYS A 16 31.53 -15.42 -13.00
N THR A 17 31.49 -16.16 -14.10
CA THR A 17 30.54 -17.25 -14.25
C THR A 17 30.83 -18.36 -13.24
N ARG A 18 29.77 -18.93 -12.66
CA ARG A 18 29.81 -20.23 -11.99
C ARG A 18 28.69 -21.07 -12.60
N GLU A 19 29.09 -22.07 -13.37
CA GLU A 19 28.18 -23.09 -13.84
C GLU A 19 27.88 -24.06 -12.69
N THR A 20 26.61 -24.34 -12.47
CA THR A 20 26.13 -25.43 -11.63
C THR A 20 24.94 -26.05 -12.33
N SER A 21 25.06 -27.33 -12.68
CA SER A 21 24.07 -28.04 -13.49
C SER A 21 22.77 -28.31 -12.71
N ILE A 22 21.63 -28.13 -13.39
CA ILE A 22 20.31 -28.51 -12.88
C ILE A 22 19.82 -29.67 -13.74
N ALA A 23 19.60 -30.84 -13.12
CA ALA A 23 18.97 -31.98 -13.79
C ALA A 23 17.44 -31.83 -13.75
N PRO A 24 16.71 -32.18 -14.83
CA PRO A 24 15.26 -32.04 -14.87
C PRO A 24 14.56 -33.12 -14.03
N PHE A 25 13.61 -32.69 -13.19
CA PHE A 25 12.83 -33.58 -12.33
C PHE A 25 11.46 -33.87 -12.97
N SER A 26 11.23 -35.12 -13.39
CA SER A 26 9.99 -35.53 -14.08
C SER A 26 8.97 -36.16 -13.12
N PRO A 27 7.69 -35.70 -13.10
CA PRO A 27 6.67 -36.25 -12.21
C PRO A 27 5.90 -37.43 -12.84
N PRO A 28 5.70 -38.55 -12.12
CA PRO A 28 4.75 -39.57 -12.54
C PRO A 28 3.31 -39.13 -12.26
N ARG A 29 2.43 -39.14 -13.28
CA ARG A 29 0.98 -38.99 -13.10
C ARG A 29 0.26 -40.30 -13.42
N ASN A 30 -0.02 -41.10 -12.39
CA ASN A 30 -0.96 -42.22 -12.45
C ASN A 30 -2.18 -41.90 -11.57
N VAL A 31 -3.34 -41.68 -12.19
CA VAL A 31 -4.65 -41.70 -11.52
C VAL A 31 -5.63 -42.39 -12.46
N LEU A 32 -6.01 -43.63 -12.14
CA LEU A 32 -7.14 -44.28 -12.81
C LEU A 32 -8.44 -43.71 -12.24
N SER A 33 -9.37 -43.33 -13.11
CA SER A 33 -10.75 -43.02 -12.75
C SER A 33 -11.67 -44.09 -13.33
N PHE A 34 -12.15 -44.98 -12.48
CA PHE A 34 -13.23 -45.90 -12.83
C PHE A 34 -14.58 -45.21 -12.59
N TYR A 35 -15.41 -45.11 -13.63
CA TYR A 35 -16.84 -44.87 -13.50
C TYR A 35 -17.58 -46.12 -14.01
N PHE A 36 -18.35 -46.74 -13.13
CA PHE A 36 -19.24 -47.85 -13.47
C PHE A 36 -20.67 -47.36 -13.72
N SER A 37 -21.41 -48.11 -14.52
CA SER A 37 -22.73 -47.73 -15.05
C SER A 37 -23.91 -48.13 -14.15
N SER A 38 -25.01 -47.39 -14.33
CA SER A 38 -26.43 -47.83 -14.43
C SER A 38 -26.67 -49.36 -14.51
N PRO A 39 -27.82 -49.88 -14.00
CA PRO A 39 -29.13 -49.46 -14.50
C PRO A 39 -30.32 -49.40 -13.50
N ALA A 40 -31.48 -49.03 -14.03
CA ALA A 40 -32.76 -48.86 -13.33
C ALA A 40 -33.67 -50.11 -13.33
N ASP A 41 -34.69 -50.09 -12.48
CA ASP A 41 -35.69 -51.17 -12.30
C ASP A 41 -36.99 -50.96 -13.09
N ARG A 42 -37.84 -52.01 -13.20
CA ARG A 42 -38.98 -52.06 -14.14
C ARG A 42 -40.38 -52.25 -13.52
N PHE A 43 -41.28 -51.34 -13.90
CA PHE A 43 -42.65 -51.59 -14.43
C PHE A 43 -43.60 -52.60 -13.74
N ALA A 44 -44.72 -52.11 -13.17
CA ALA A 44 -46.03 -52.80 -13.22
C ALA A 44 -47.24 -51.83 -13.15
N MET A 45 -48.22 -52.11 -14.01
CA MET A 45 -49.62 -51.59 -14.09
C MET A 45 -50.45 -51.79 -12.79
N LYS A 46 -51.64 -51.22 -12.51
CA LYS A 46 -52.71 -50.41 -13.17
C LYS A 46 -53.66 -49.88 -12.04
N MET A 47 -54.74 -49.08 -12.16
CA MET A 47 -55.55 -48.34 -13.17
C MET A 47 -56.15 -47.09 -12.45
N GLY A 48 -56.65 -46.06 -13.15
CA GLY A 48 -57.50 -45.00 -12.55
C GLY A 48 -57.67 -43.74 -13.43
N PRO A 49 -58.85 -43.08 -13.50
CA PRO A 49 -59.13 -42.10 -14.56
C PRO A 49 -58.75 -40.63 -14.26
N LEU A 50 -57.93 -40.08 -15.16
CA LEU A 50 -57.99 -38.74 -15.77
C LEU A 50 -58.65 -37.59 -14.96
N VAL A 51 -57.81 -36.75 -14.34
CA VAL A 51 -58.17 -35.37 -13.94
C VAL A 51 -57.18 -34.40 -14.63
N LYS A 52 -57.66 -33.21 -15.04
CA LYS A 52 -56.89 -32.28 -15.87
C LYS A 52 -55.63 -31.74 -15.17
N ALA A 53 -54.53 -31.69 -15.91
CA ALA A 53 -53.30 -31.05 -15.45
C ALA A 53 -53.41 -29.52 -15.45
N VAL A 54 -53.03 -28.88 -14.35
CA VAL A 54 -52.63 -27.47 -14.29
C VAL A 54 -51.34 -27.40 -13.47
N SER A 55 -50.21 -27.72 -14.11
CA SER A 55 -48.89 -27.69 -13.48
C SER A 55 -48.39 -26.24 -13.39
N CYS A 56 -48.87 -25.49 -12.39
CA CYS A 56 -48.31 -24.18 -12.04
C CYS A 56 -46.96 -24.36 -11.31
N ALA A 57 -45.96 -24.85 -12.02
CA ALA A 57 -44.59 -24.81 -11.55
C ALA A 57 -44.17 -23.34 -11.39
N PRO A 58 -43.67 -22.91 -10.21
CA PRO A 58 -43.20 -21.54 -10.06
C PRO A 58 -42.01 -21.34 -11.00
N LYS A 59 -42.16 -20.42 -11.95
CA LYS A 59 -40.99 -19.81 -12.61
C LYS A 59 -40.28 -18.99 -11.53
N ILE A 60 -39.32 -19.63 -10.86
CA ILE A 60 -38.24 -18.92 -10.19
C ILE A 60 -37.42 -18.28 -11.31
N VAL A 61 -37.88 -17.10 -11.74
CA VAL A 61 -37.04 -16.18 -12.49
C VAL A 61 -35.97 -15.77 -11.51
N ALA A 62 -34.77 -16.30 -11.67
CA ALA A 62 -33.62 -15.84 -10.91
C ALA A 62 -33.36 -14.40 -11.33
N GLU A 63 -33.83 -13.44 -10.54
CA GLU A 63 -33.41 -12.06 -10.65
C GLU A 63 -31.89 -12.04 -10.47
N VAL A 64 -31.19 -11.75 -11.56
CA VAL A 64 -29.73 -11.59 -11.54
C VAL A 64 -29.46 -10.27 -10.85
N ASP A 65 -29.28 -10.34 -9.52
CA ASP A 65 -28.85 -9.26 -8.64
C ASP A 65 -27.57 -8.61 -9.18
N SER A 66 -27.74 -7.55 -9.99
CA SER A 66 -26.67 -6.87 -10.71
C SER A 66 -25.90 -5.87 -9.84
N SER A 67 -25.92 -6.03 -8.52
CA SER A 67 -25.30 -5.12 -7.54
C SER A 67 -23.84 -5.45 -7.20
N ARG A 68 -23.20 -6.39 -7.92
CA ARG A 68 -22.00 -7.11 -7.46
C ARG A 68 -20.72 -6.92 -8.28
N ASP A 69 -20.51 -5.75 -8.89
CA ASP A 69 -19.24 -5.46 -9.60
C ASP A 69 -18.59 -4.10 -9.25
N GLU A 70 -19.12 -3.36 -8.27
CA GLU A 70 -18.39 -2.22 -7.71
C GLU A 70 -17.23 -2.70 -6.81
N PRO A 71 -15.96 -2.38 -7.14
CA PRO A 71 -14.81 -2.91 -6.42
C PRO A 71 -14.75 -2.33 -5.01
N ARG A 72 -14.82 -3.22 -3.99
CA ARG A 72 -14.91 -2.81 -2.58
C ARG A 72 -13.85 -1.77 -2.22
N ARG A 73 -14.28 -0.71 -1.53
CA ARG A 73 -13.40 0.29 -0.91
C ARG A 73 -12.37 -0.40 -0.02
N LYS A 74 -11.11 -0.02 -0.14
CA LYS A 74 -10.04 -0.58 0.71
C LYS A 74 -10.07 0.09 2.09
N LYS A 75 -9.82 -0.68 3.13
CA LYS A 75 -9.74 -0.16 4.50
C LYS A 75 -8.32 0.30 4.82
N LEU A 76 -8.17 1.57 5.15
CA LEU A 76 -6.90 2.23 5.39
C LEU A 76 -6.72 2.52 6.88
N ALA A 77 -5.53 2.24 7.42
CA ALA A 77 -5.13 2.73 8.74
C ALA A 77 -3.99 3.73 8.59
N VAL A 78 -4.15 4.94 9.13
CA VAL A 78 -3.18 6.03 8.96
C VAL A 78 -2.41 6.27 10.26
N PHE A 79 -1.08 6.40 10.17
CA PHE A 79 -0.19 6.51 11.32
C PHE A 79 0.47 7.90 11.35
N VAL A 80 0.40 8.61 12.49
CA VAL A 80 0.84 10.02 12.61
C VAL A 80 1.55 10.34 13.93
N SER A 81 2.45 11.33 13.91
CA SER A 81 3.16 11.84 15.10
C SER A 81 3.08 13.37 15.27
N GLY A 82 2.17 14.04 14.55
CA GLY A 82 2.10 15.51 14.46
C GLY A 82 0.75 16.01 13.92
N GLY A 83 0.75 17.13 13.19
CA GLY A 83 -0.47 17.79 12.70
C GLY A 83 -1.28 17.02 11.65
N GLY A 84 -0.72 15.96 11.05
CA GLY A 84 -1.42 15.04 10.16
C GLY A 84 -1.92 15.67 8.86
N SER A 85 -1.17 16.57 8.23
CA SER A 85 -1.58 17.22 6.97
C SER A 85 -1.70 16.24 5.80
N ASN A 86 -0.76 15.30 5.65
CA ASN A 86 -0.90 14.18 4.71
C ASN A 86 -2.13 13.31 5.01
N PHE A 87 -2.39 12.99 6.28
CA PHE A 87 -3.58 12.25 6.71
C PHE A 87 -4.88 12.98 6.31
N ARG A 88 -4.96 14.29 6.57
CA ARG A 88 -6.12 15.12 6.18
C ARG A 88 -6.37 15.05 4.67
N LYS A 89 -5.33 15.16 3.84
CA LYS A 89 -5.45 15.04 2.37
C LYS A 89 -5.89 13.66 1.89
N ILE A 90 -5.38 12.60 2.50
CA ILE A 90 -5.85 11.22 2.23
C ILE A 90 -7.33 11.08 2.63
N HIS A 91 -7.73 11.59 3.80
CA HIS A 91 -9.12 11.54 4.26
C HIS A 91 -10.08 12.37 3.40
N GLU A 92 -9.65 13.55 2.95
CA GLU A 92 -10.38 14.39 2.01
C GLU A 92 -10.63 13.62 0.70
N GLY A 93 -9.60 13.00 0.11
CA GLY A 93 -9.74 12.19 -1.11
C GLY A 93 -10.59 10.92 -0.94
N CYS A 94 -10.57 10.31 0.26
CA CYS A 94 -11.50 9.24 0.61
C CYS A 94 -12.97 9.73 0.65
N SER A 95 -13.17 10.98 1.11
CA SER A 95 -14.49 11.59 1.33
C SER A 95 -15.11 12.15 0.05
N ASP A 96 -14.30 12.70 -0.87
CA ASP A 96 -14.76 13.20 -2.17
C ASP A 96 -14.86 12.10 -3.25
N GLY A 97 -14.31 10.91 -2.99
CA GLY A 97 -14.39 9.74 -3.87
C GLY A 97 -13.22 9.60 -4.85
N SER A 98 -12.27 10.55 -4.87
CA SER A 98 -11.04 10.45 -5.67
C SER A 98 -10.12 9.29 -5.24
N VAL A 99 -10.29 8.81 -4.01
CA VAL A 99 -9.70 7.59 -3.46
C VAL A 99 -10.81 6.57 -3.15
N ASN A 100 -10.77 5.39 -3.79
CA ASN A 100 -11.71 4.30 -3.52
C ASN A 100 -11.35 3.52 -2.23
N GLY A 101 -11.35 4.20 -1.08
CA GLY A 101 -10.98 3.63 0.20
C GLY A 101 -11.46 4.46 1.39
N ASP A 102 -11.43 3.87 2.58
CA ASP A 102 -11.96 4.45 3.81
C ASP A 102 -10.89 4.45 4.91
N VAL A 103 -10.63 5.59 5.55
CA VAL A 103 -9.75 5.64 6.73
C VAL A 103 -10.50 5.15 7.96
N VAL A 104 -10.44 3.85 8.21
CA VAL A 104 -11.18 3.20 9.31
C VAL A 104 -10.51 3.38 10.67
N LEU A 105 -9.26 3.84 10.71
CA LEU A 105 -8.46 3.92 11.94
C LEU A 105 -7.30 4.93 11.83
N LEU A 106 -7.08 5.71 12.88
CA LEU A 106 -5.84 6.45 13.10
C LEU A 106 -5.02 5.80 14.23
N VAL A 107 -3.71 5.71 14.05
CA VAL A 107 -2.76 5.28 15.07
C VAL A 107 -1.73 6.38 15.33
N THR A 108 -1.38 6.63 16.60
CA THR A 108 -0.40 7.68 16.95
C THR A 108 0.43 7.35 18.18
N ASN A 109 1.67 7.87 18.23
CA ASN A 109 2.48 7.87 19.45
C ASN A 109 2.33 9.15 20.29
N LYS A 110 1.34 10.01 20.00
CA LYS A 110 1.00 11.23 20.73
C LYS A 110 -0.52 11.42 20.77
N LYS A 111 -1.15 11.13 21.91
CA LYS A 111 -2.62 11.16 22.06
C LYS A 111 -3.27 12.52 21.75
N ASP A 112 -2.51 13.61 21.89
CA ASP A 112 -2.95 15.00 21.71
C ASP A 112 -2.18 15.69 20.57
N CYS A 113 -2.05 15.03 19.42
CA CYS A 113 -1.52 15.64 18.20
C CYS A 113 -2.65 16.06 17.24
N GLY A 114 -2.40 17.09 16.42
CA GLY A 114 -3.40 17.63 15.49
C GLY A 114 -3.93 16.65 14.43
N GLY A 115 -3.27 15.51 14.22
CA GLY A 115 -3.86 14.38 13.48
C GLY A 115 -4.92 13.63 14.28
N ALA A 116 -4.67 13.34 15.56
CA ALA A 116 -5.62 12.68 16.47
C ALA A 116 -6.85 13.55 16.77
N GLU A 117 -6.66 14.87 16.91
CA GLU A 117 -7.77 15.83 17.02
C GLU A 117 -8.69 15.75 15.80
N TYR A 118 -8.13 15.83 14.58
CA TYR A 118 -8.90 15.76 13.34
C TYR A 118 -9.61 14.41 13.17
N ALA A 119 -8.95 13.29 13.48
CA ALA A 119 -9.59 11.98 13.42
C ALA A 119 -10.83 11.91 14.33
N ARG A 120 -10.71 12.31 15.60
CA ARG A 120 -11.84 12.40 16.53
C ARG A 120 -12.95 13.31 16.01
N SER A 121 -12.61 14.48 15.48
CA SER A 121 -13.58 15.43 14.89
C SER A 121 -14.31 14.91 13.65
N ASN A 122 -13.78 13.88 12.97
CA ASN A 122 -14.39 13.21 11.83
C ASN A 122 -14.92 11.80 12.18
N GLY A 123 -15.02 11.45 13.47
CA GLY A 123 -15.53 10.16 13.92
C GLY A 123 -14.59 8.96 13.72
N ILE A 124 -13.35 9.18 13.27
CA ILE A 124 -12.35 8.13 13.06
C ILE A 124 -11.77 7.70 14.41
N PRO A 125 -11.81 6.39 14.76
CA PRO A 125 -11.20 5.89 15.99
C PRO A 125 -9.69 6.16 16.04
N VAL A 126 -9.19 6.54 17.22
CA VAL A 126 -7.76 6.83 17.47
C VAL A 126 -7.20 5.86 18.49
N LEU A 127 -6.09 5.21 18.15
CA LEU A 127 -5.34 4.33 19.05
C LEU A 127 -3.93 4.86 19.33
N VAL A 128 -3.43 4.59 20.53
CA VAL A 128 -2.07 4.94 20.94
C VAL A 128 -1.13 3.74 20.67
N PHE A 129 0.01 3.99 20.02
CA PHE A 129 1.06 2.99 19.82
C PHE A 129 2.43 3.69 19.66
N PRO A 130 3.53 3.13 20.20
CA PRO A 130 3.60 1.99 21.13
C PRO A 130 3.25 2.38 22.58
N LYS A 131 3.02 1.39 23.45
CA LYS A 131 2.94 1.56 24.91
C LYS A 131 4.07 2.46 25.42
N ALA A 132 3.71 3.53 26.12
CA ALA A 132 4.68 4.51 26.60
C ALA A 132 5.36 4.04 27.90
N LYS A 133 6.69 4.11 28.01
CA LYS A 133 7.42 3.70 29.23
C LYS A 133 7.00 4.42 30.52
N ARG A 134 6.33 5.58 30.43
CA ARG A 134 5.81 6.36 31.57
C ARG A 134 4.30 6.20 31.78
N GLU A 135 3.58 5.69 30.79
CA GLU A 135 2.14 5.43 30.81
C GLU A 135 1.91 4.03 30.21
N PRO A 136 2.35 2.93 30.87
CA PRO A 136 2.43 1.60 30.26
C PRO A 136 1.07 0.96 29.98
N PHE A 137 0.00 1.52 30.55
CA PHE A 137 -1.40 1.16 30.27
C PHE A 137 -1.97 1.93 29.06
N ASP A 138 -1.35 3.05 28.64
CA ASP A 138 -1.75 3.80 27.46
C ASP A 138 -1.08 3.21 26.20
N GLY A 139 -1.92 2.63 25.34
CA GLY A 139 -1.55 2.18 24.00
C GLY A 139 -1.24 0.70 23.88
N LEU A 140 -0.75 0.29 22.70
CA LEU A 140 -0.64 -1.11 22.29
C LEU A 140 0.80 -1.63 22.21
N SER A 141 0.96 -2.94 22.37
CA SER A 141 2.13 -3.71 21.93
C SER A 141 2.09 -3.93 20.40
N PRO A 142 3.19 -4.42 19.78
CA PRO A 142 3.18 -4.82 18.37
C PRO A 142 2.11 -5.88 18.04
N SER A 143 1.97 -6.92 18.87
CA SER A 143 0.99 -7.99 18.66
C SER A 143 -0.46 -7.52 18.85
N GLU A 144 -0.73 -6.72 19.89
CA GLU A 144 -2.04 -6.10 20.12
C GLU A 144 -2.44 -5.20 18.95
N LEU A 145 -1.49 -4.43 18.40
CA LEU A 145 -1.72 -3.60 17.21
C LEU A 145 -2.04 -4.44 15.97
N VAL A 146 -1.27 -5.50 15.70
CA VAL A 146 -1.52 -6.43 14.58
C VAL A 146 -2.94 -7.00 14.66
N ASP A 147 -3.36 -7.48 15.83
CA ASP A 147 -4.70 -8.05 16.02
C ASP A 147 -5.82 -7.03 15.90
N VAL A 148 -5.61 -5.78 16.33
CA VAL A 148 -6.60 -4.71 16.14
C VAL A 148 -6.71 -4.30 14.66
N LEU A 149 -5.60 -4.13 13.93
CA LEU A 149 -5.64 -3.85 12.49
C LEU A 149 -6.37 -4.96 11.71
N ARG A 150 -6.14 -6.23 12.09
CA ARG A 150 -6.85 -7.39 11.54
C ARG A 150 -8.36 -7.35 11.86
N LYS A 151 -8.75 -7.02 13.10
CA LYS A 151 -10.17 -6.89 13.51
C LYS A 151 -10.89 -5.75 12.79
N TYR A 152 -10.21 -4.64 12.51
CA TYR A 152 -10.76 -3.56 11.66
C TYR A 152 -10.87 -3.97 10.19
N GLY A 153 -10.11 -5.00 9.76
CA GLY A 153 -10.07 -5.49 8.38
C GLY A 153 -9.19 -4.63 7.47
N VAL A 154 -8.11 -4.05 8.01
CA VAL A 154 -7.23 -3.12 7.30
C VAL A 154 -6.53 -3.80 6.12
N ASP A 155 -6.64 -3.21 4.94
CA ASP A 155 -5.95 -3.62 3.72
C ASP A 155 -4.54 -3.03 3.65
N PHE A 156 -4.40 -1.74 3.99
CA PHE A 156 -3.15 -0.97 3.91
C PHE A 156 -2.91 -0.07 5.13
N VAL A 157 -1.65 0.04 5.53
CA VAL A 157 -1.15 0.95 6.57
C VAL A 157 -0.35 2.07 5.93
N LEU A 158 -0.68 3.32 6.27
CA LEU A 158 -0.12 4.53 5.65
C LEU A 158 0.58 5.39 6.70
N LEU A 159 1.92 5.47 6.67
CA LEU A 159 2.69 6.31 7.58
C LEU A 159 2.73 7.76 7.05
N ALA A 160 1.90 8.62 7.65
CA ALA A 160 1.70 10.00 7.26
C ALA A 160 2.46 10.96 8.20
N GLY A 161 3.78 10.80 8.26
CA GLY A 161 4.63 11.50 9.24
C GLY A 161 4.61 10.81 10.61
N TYR A 162 4.80 9.49 10.63
CA TYR A 162 4.97 8.69 11.84
C TYR A 162 6.47 8.58 12.20
N LEU A 163 6.82 8.78 13.47
CA LEU A 163 8.20 9.01 13.93
C LEU A 163 8.72 7.91 14.87
N LYS A 164 8.30 6.66 14.65
CA LYS A 164 8.84 5.46 15.30
C LYS A 164 9.08 4.40 14.23
N LEU A 165 10.13 3.58 14.41
CA LEU A 165 10.32 2.37 13.64
C LEU A 165 9.06 1.49 13.74
N ILE A 166 8.67 0.89 12.63
CA ILE A 166 7.61 -0.11 12.59
C ILE A 166 8.18 -1.43 13.13
N PRO A 167 7.52 -2.09 14.09
CA PRO A 167 8.03 -3.34 14.64
C PRO A 167 7.90 -4.47 13.59
N VAL A 168 8.83 -5.42 13.63
CA VAL A 168 8.93 -6.53 12.67
C VAL A 168 7.63 -7.34 12.58
N GLU A 169 6.91 -7.50 13.69
CA GLU A 169 5.62 -8.18 13.76
C GLU A 169 4.56 -7.51 12.86
N LEU A 170 4.63 -6.20 12.66
CA LEU A 170 3.72 -5.46 11.78
C LEU A 170 4.14 -5.63 10.31
N VAL A 171 5.44 -5.54 10.00
CA VAL A 171 5.99 -5.72 8.65
C VAL A 171 5.65 -7.13 8.13
N GLN A 172 5.84 -8.15 8.97
CA GLN A 172 5.54 -9.54 8.64
C GLN A 172 4.03 -9.85 8.59
N ALA A 173 3.20 -9.12 9.35
CA ALA A 173 1.74 -9.25 9.28
C ALA A 173 1.10 -8.50 8.08
N PHE A 174 1.75 -7.46 7.56
CA PHE A 174 1.28 -6.62 6.45
C PHE A 174 2.32 -6.53 5.31
N PRO A 175 2.78 -7.67 4.75
CA PRO A 175 3.82 -7.69 3.72
C PRO A 175 3.33 -6.97 2.45
N LYS A 176 4.13 -6.04 1.94
CA LYS A 176 3.79 -5.15 0.80
C LYS A 176 2.48 -4.36 1.01
N ARG A 177 2.09 -4.11 2.26
CA ARG A 177 0.86 -3.36 2.63
C ARG A 177 1.10 -2.18 3.57
N ILE A 178 2.35 -1.94 3.98
CA ILE A 178 2.75 -0.73 4.71
C ILE A 178 3.49 0.20 3.76
N LEU A 179 3.02 1.44 3.65
CA LEU A 179 3.65 2.52 2.86
C LEU A 179 4.08 3.66 3.78
N ASN A 180 5.21 4.29 3.49
CA ASN A 180 5.70 5.51 4.14
C ASN A 180 5.97 6.61 3.12
N ILE A 181 5.81 7.86 3.55
CA ILE A 181 6.27 9.03 2.80
C ILE A 181 7.47 9.68 3.51
N HIS A 182 8.57 9.82 2.77
CA HIS A 182 9.81 10.42 3.24
C HIS A 182 10.06 11.75 2.51
N PRO A 183 10.38 12.85 3.20
CA PRO A 183 10.47 14.19 2.59
C PRO A 183 11.83 14.47 1.89
N ALA A 184 12.42 13.45 1.27
CA ALA A 184 13.57 13.57 0.37
C ALA A 184 13.59 12.42 -0.67
N LEU A 185 14.30 12.67 -1.78
CA LEU A 185 14.51 11.71 -2.87
C LEU A 185 15.43 10.56 -2.44
N LEU A 186 14.84 9.56 -1.78
CA LEU A 186 15.51 8.31 -1.43
C LEU A 186 16.24 7.67 -2.62
N PRO A 187 17.40 7.01 -2.41
CA PRO A 187 18.03 6.72 -1.11
C PRO A 187 18.76 7.92 -0.47
N ALA A 188 18.81 9.09 -1.11
CA ALA A 188 19.46 10.26 -0.52
C ALA A 188 18.64 10.82 0.66
N PHE A 189 19.34 11.18 1.74
CA PHE A 189 18.77 11.78 2.96
C PHE A 189 17.70 10.92 3.68
N GLY A 190 17.67 9.60 3.42
CA GLY A 190 16.89 8.63 4.20
C GLY A 190 17.64 8.15 5.45
N GLY A 191 16.91 7.49 6.35
CA GLY A 191 17.48 6.70 7.43
C GLY A 191 17.36 7.32 8.83
N LYS A 192 17.78 6.52 9.82
CA LYS A 192 17.58 6.77 11.26
C LYS A 192 18.07 8.14 11.71
N GLY A 193 17.14 9.07 11.93
CA GLY A 193 17.38 10.39 12.50
C GLY A 193 17.15 11.56 11.54
N LEU A 194 17.03 11.28 10.24
CA LEU A 194 16.66 12.23 9.19
C LEU A 194 15.14 12.24 9.06
N TYR A 195 14.47 13.04 9.88
CA TYR A 195 13.00 13.20 9.84
C TYR A 195 12.58 14.66 10.05
N GLY A 196 11.46 15.05 9.43
CA GLY A 196 10.95 16.42 9.47
C GLY A 196 12.01 17.43 9.02
N ILE A 197 12.11 18.56 9.73
CA ILE A 197 13.00 19.68 9.35
C ILE A 197 14.48 19.32 9.22
N ARG A 198 14.93 18.20 9.82
CA ARG A 198 16.31 17.71 9.71
C ARG A 198 16.66 17.28 8.28
N VAL A 199 15.68 16.75 7.53
CA VAL A 199 15.88 16.31 6.15
C VAL A 199 16.17 17.52 5.26
N HIS A 200 15.34 18.55 5.34
CA HIS A 200 15.51 19.77 4.54
C HIS A 200 16.81 20.53 4.89
N LYS A 201 17.25 20.50 6.16
CA LYS A 201 18.55 21.01 6.58
C LYS A 201 19.70 20.25 5.90
N ALA A 202 19.73 18.92 6.01
CA ALA A 202 20.76 18.08 5.38
C ALA A 202 20.78 18.24 3.84
N VAL A 203 19.61 18.39 3.20
CA VAL A 203 19.51 18.68 1.75
C VAL A 203 20.18 20.01 1.40
N LEU A 204 19.91 21.08 2.13
CA LEU A 204 20.52 22.40 1.89
C LEU A 204 22.02 22.41 2.19
N GLU A 205 22.42 21.82 3.33
CA GLU A 205 23.81 21.66 3.77
C GLU A 205 24.66 20.86 2.76
N SER A 206 24.08 19.88 2.07
CA SER A 206 24.76 19.11 1.01
C SER A 206 24.99 19.88 -0.30
N GLY A 207 24.37 21.05 -0.48
CA GLY A 207 24.41 21.78 -1.75
C GLY A 207 23.58 21.14 -2.88
N ALA A 208 22.64 20.24 -2.56
CA ALA A 208 21.73 19.66 -3.55
C ALA A 208 20.94 20.73 -4.33
N ARG A 209 20.45 20.36 -5.52
CA ARG A 209 19.61 21.23 -6.39
C ARG A 209 18.19 20.70 -6.59
N TYR A 210 17.94 19.47 -6.15
CA TYR A 210 16.63 18.84 -6.12
C TYR A 210 16.40 18.14 -4.79
N SER A 211 15.13 18.08 -4.40
CA SER A 211 14.58 17.42 -3.22
C SER A 211 13.17 16.96 -3.59
N GLY A 212 12.26 16.79 -2.63
CA GLY A 212 10.89 16.32 -2.88
C GLY A 212 10.64 14.93 -2.28
N PRO A 213 9.37 14.49 -2.22
CA PRO A 213 9.00 13.28 -1.49
C PRO A 213 9.35 12.00 -2.25
N THR A 214 9.64 10.95 -1.49
CA THR A 214 9.54 9.56 -1.92
C THR A 214 8.40 8.87 -1.17
N ILE A 215 7.60 8.07 -1.86
CA ILE A 215 6.76 7.04 -1.25
C ILE A 215 7.38 5.67 -1.51
N HIS A 216 7.49 4.86 -0.46
CA HIS A 216 8.08 3.52 -0.52
C HIS A 216 7.32 2.53 0.36
N PHE A 217 7.46 1.24 0.05
CA PHE A 217 7.04 0.17 0.97
C PHE A 217 7.98 0.10 2.17
N VAL A 218 7.41 -0.18 3.35
CA VAL A 218 8.17 -0.28 4.61
C VAL A 218 8.64 -1.71 4.85
N ASP A 219 9.90 -1.81 5.25
CA ASP A 219 10.63 -2.99 5.68
C ASP A 219 11.07 -2.84 7.16
N GLU A 220 12.04 -3.64 7.63
CA GLU A 220 12.48 -3.66 9.03
C GLU A 220 13.48 -2.54 9.39
N GLU A 221 13.94 -1.78 8.39
CA GLU A 221 14.88 -0.67 8.52
C GLU A 221 14.24 0.69 8.17
N TYR A 222 14.98 1.79 8.37
CA TYR A 222 14.47 3.14 8.05
C TYR A 222 14.76 3.49 6.59
N ASP A 223 13.70 3.69 5.81
CA ASP A 223 13.71 4.30 4.48
C ASP A 223 14.51 3.52 3.40
N THR A 224 14.68 2.20 3.61
CA THR A 224 15.40 1.26 2.73
C THR A 224 14.50 0.49 1.77
N GLY A 225 13.24 0.28 2.13
CA GLY A 225 12.30 -0.53 1.38
C GLY A 225 11.96 0.02 -0.02
N ARG A 226 11.32 -0.84 -0.84
CA ARG A 226 11.14 -0.56 -2.28
C ARG A 226 10.38 0.75 -2.53
N ILE A 227 11.06 1.70 -3.16
CA ILE A 227 10.49 2.93 -3.71
C ILE A 227 9.35 2.58 -4.67
N LEU A 228 8.25 3.31 -4.58
CA LEU A 228 7.06 3.18 -5.42
C LEU A 228 6.79 4.44 -6.25
N ALA A 229 7.03 5.64 -5.71
CA ALA A 229 6.85 6.90 -6.44
C ALA A 229 7.72 8.01 -5.85
N GLN A 230 8.08 9.01 -6.66
CA GLN A 230 8.83 10.21 -6.24
C GLN A 230 8.32 11.45 -6.98
N SER A 231 8.34 12.63 -6.35
CA SER A 231 8.13 13.93 -7.02
C SER A 231 9.34 14.83 -6.77
N ALA A 232 9.83 15.52 -7.81
CA ALA A 232 11.07 16.29 -7.75
C ALA A 232 10.83 17.79 -7.56
N VAL A 233 11.20 18.31 -6.39
CA VAL A 233 11.13 19.73 -6.03
C VAL A 233 12.48 20.40 -6.26
N ARG A 234 12.51 21.51 -6.99
CA ARG A 234 13.73 22.31 -7.18
C ARG A 234 14.09 23.09 -5.91
N VAL A 235 15.34 22.92 -5.48
CA VAL A 235 15.96 23.75 -4.42
C VAL A 235 16.37 25.09 -5.05
N ILE A 236 15.93 26.18 -4.45
CA ILE A 236 16.31 27.55 -4.82
C ILE A 236 17.51 27.96 -3.96
N ALA A 237 18.42 28.75 -4.51
CA ALA A 237 19.71 29.06 -3.87
C ALA A 237 19.61 29.71 -2.48
N ASN A 238 18.48 30.35 -2.17
CA ASN A 238 18.23 31.06 -0.92
C ASN A 238 17.07 30.43 -0.10
N ASP A 239 16.65 29.19 -0.40
CA ASP A 239 15.64 28.49 0.39
C ASP A 239 16.07 28.38 1.87
N THR A 240 15.22 28.80 2.81
CA THR A 240 15.30 28.31 4.18
C THR A 240 14.84 26.84 4.26
N PRO A 241 15.28 26.07 5.28
CA PRO A 241 14.77 24.71 5.50
C PRO A 241 13.25 24.64 5.59
N GLU A 242 12.62 25.66 6.15
CA GLU A 242 11.18 25.79 6.33
C GLU A 242 10.44 26.15 5.02
N GLU A 243 11.08 26.85 4.08
CA GLU A 243 10.54 27.09 2.73
C GLU A 243 10.70 25.86 1.83
N LEU A 244 11.83 25.18 1.90
CA LEU A 244 12.01 23.89 1.24
C LEU A 244 10.98 22.88 1.78
N ALA A 245 10.78 22.81 3.10
CA ALA A 245 9.76 21.97 3.72
C ALA A 245 8.35 22.23 3.18
N LYS A 246 7.94 23.50 3.03
CA LYS A 246 6.62 23.87 2.46
C LYS A 246 6.45 23.37 1.02
N LYS A 247 7.49 23.47 0.19
CA LYS A 247 7.44 22.99 -1.21
C LYS A 247 7.42 21.47 -1.30
N VAL A 248 8.22 20.77 -0.49
CA VAL A 248 8.19 19.30 -0.42
C VAL A 248 6.83 18.81 0.09
N LEU A 249 6.29 19.42 1.14
CA LEU A 249 4.97 19.09 1.70
C LEU A 249 3.82 19.31 0.71
N HIS A 250 3.90 20.30 -0.17
CA HIS A 250 2.91 20.51 -1.24
C HIS A 250 2.91 19.36 -2.26
N GLU A 251 4.07 18.78 -2.57
CA GLU A 251 4.17 17.58 -3.40
C GLU A 251 3.83 16.30 -2.64
N GLU A 252 4.13 16.21 -1.33
CA GLU A 252 3.69 15.10 -0.47
C GLU A 252 2.17 14.92 -0.55
N HIS A 253 1.43 16.03 -0.43
CA HIS A 253 -0.03 16.04 -0.42
C HIS A 253 -0.64 15.49 -1.71
N LYS A 254 -0.01 15.75 -2.86
CA LYS A 254 -0.44 15.23 -4.16
C LYS A 254 -0.07 13.77 -4.31
N LEU A 255 1.22 13.48 -4.15
CA LEU A 255 1.80 12.16 -4.43
C LEU A 255 1.19 11.08 -3.53
N TYR A 256 0.89 11.40 -2.27
CA TYR A 256 0.30 10.42 -1.36
C TYR A 256 -1.16 10.12 -1.70
N VAL A 257 -1.95 11.12 -2.09
CA VAL A 257 -3.34 10.89 -2.55
C VAL A 257 -3.36 10.09 -3.85
N GLU A 258 -2.47 10.39 -4.80
CA GLU A 258 -2.38 9.64 -6.06
C GLU A 258 -1.98 8.16 -5.85
N VAL A 259 -0.96 7.91 -5.02
CA VAL A 259 -0.53 6.55 -4.69
C VAL A 259 -1.59 5.80 -3.90
N VAL A 260 -2.32 6.46 -2.98
CA VAL A 260 -3.39 5.80 -2.22
C VAL A 260 -4.60 5.52 -3.11
N ALA A 261 -4.91 6.35 -4.11
CA ALA A 261 -5.85 5.96 -5.18
C ALA A 261 -5.33 4.72 -5.93
N ALA A 262 -4.06 4.70 -6.33
CA ALA A 262 -3.46 3.57 -7.07
C ALA A 262 -3.46 2.23 -6.32
N ILE A 263 -3.22 2.22 -4.99
CA ILE A 263 -3.33 0.99 -4.19
C ILE A 263 -4.80 0.56 -4.00
N CYS A 264 -5.72 1.51 -3.94
CA CYS A 264 -7.16 1.24 -3.85
C CYS A 264 -7.72 0.64 -5.15
N GLU A 265 -7.21 1.09 -6.29
CA GLU A 265 -7.60 0.66 -7.65
C GLU A 265 -6.81 -0.57 -8.12
N GLU A 266 -6.01 -1.19 -7.26
CA GLU A 266 -5.15 -2.36 -7.55
C GLU A 266 -4.18 -2.16 -8.75
N ARG A 267 -3.82 -0.90 -9.04
CA ARG A 267 -2.92 -0.52 -10.15
C ARG A 267 -1.45 -0.78 -9.87
N ILE A 268 -1.08 -1.16 -8.64
CA ILE A 268 0.31 -1.50 -8.30
C ILE A 268 0.66 -2.88 -8.86
N LYS A 269 1.53 -2.92 -9.88
CA LYS A 269 2.07 -4.18 -10.43
C LYS A 269 3.50 -4.36 -9.95
N TRP A 270 3.97 -5.61 -9.93
CA TRP A 270 5.34 -5.94 -9.50
C TRP A 270 6.07 -6.60 -10.66
N ARG A 271 7.25 -6.07 -11.00
CA ARG A 271 8.20 -6.71 -11.91
C ARG A 271 8.83 -7.93 -11.25
N GLU A 272 9.35 -8.85 -12.05
CA GLU A 272 9.97 -10.10 -11.58
C GLU A 272 11.18 -9.88 -10.65
N ASP A 273 11.91 -8.77 -10.81
CA ASP A 273 13.02 -8.35 -9.94
C ASP A 273 12.56 -7.70 -8.62
N GLY A 274 11.25 -7.67 -8.37
CA GLY A 274 10.65 -7.12 -7.16
C GLY A 274 10.65 -5.59 -7.10
N VAL A 275 10.76 -4.90 -8.25
CA VAL A 275 10.46 -3.47 -8.37
C VAL A 275 8.94 -3.28 -8.56
N PRO A 276 8.26 -2.50 -7.70
CA PRO A 276 6.86 -2.13 -7.92
C PRO A 276 6.74 -1.02 -8.98
N LEU A 277 5.59 -0.96 -9.63
CA LEU A 277 5.22 0.05 -10.62
C LEU A 277 3.75 0.44 -10.44
N ILE A 278 3.40 1.66 -10.83
CA ILE A 278 2.01 2.13 -10.92
C ILE A 278 1.54 2.03 -12.38
N GLN A 279 0.49 1.25 -12.63
CA GLN A 279 -0.17 1.20 -13.95
C GLN A 279 -1.00 2.48 -14.18
N SER A 280 -0.96 3.06 -15.37
CA SER A 280 -1.74 4.26 -15.69
C SER A 280 -3.24 3.97 -15.84
N LYS A 281 -4.08 4.92 -15.40
CA LYS A 281 -5.54 4.89 -15.63
C LYS A 281 -5.89 5.11 -17.11
N GLU A 282 -5.10 5.93 -17.81
CA GLU A 282 -5.38 6.36 -19.19
C GLU A 282 -4.90 5.34 -20.24
N ASN A 283 -3.89 4.54 -19.89
CA ASN A 283 -3.27 3.58 -20.79
C ASN A 283 -2.73 2.39 -19.97
N PRO A 284 -3.42 1.23 -19.96
CA PRO A 284 -3.02 0.06 -19.18
C PRO A 284 -1.64 -0.53 -19.54
N ASP A 285 -1.09 -0.23 -20.72
CA ASP A 285 0.24 -0.68 -21.14
C ASP A 285 1.37 0.25 -20.64
N LYS A 286 1.02 1.40 -20.07
CA LYS A 286 1.97 2.36 -19.49
C LYS A 286 2.07 2.21 -17.96
N TYR A 287 3.30 2.34 -17.50
CA TYR A 287 3.68 2.25 -16.10
C TYR A 287 4.61 3.40 -15.72
N TYR A 288 4.61 3.74 -14.43
CA TYR A 288 5.48 4.75 -13.82
C TYR A 288 5.93 4.31 -12.41
#